data_AF-A0A218WJB2-F1
#
_entry.id   AF-A0A218WJB2-F1
#
_cell.length_a   1.000
_cell.length_b   1.000
_cell.length_c   1.000
_cell.angle_alpha   90.00
_cell.angle_beta   90.00
_cell.angle_gamma   90.00
#
_symmetry.space_group_name_H-M   'P 1'
#
loop_
_entity.id
_entity.type
_entity.pdbx_description
1 polymer ?
#
loop_
_entity_poly.entity_id
_entity_poly.type
_entity_poly.pdbx_seq_one_letter_code
_entity_poly.pdbx_strand_id
1 'polypeptide(L)'
;MGRGLEKPRTVEEAVDQAKPWQLTEIVDTVQCRLVTMPDNAETSSKAVRLLYTNSGIGVLGLGANSVQKLWKWARNEQNPNGKATASVVPQHWQPSSGLLMSNDVTGVNLEEAVPCIALSKNDSYVISACGGKISLFNMMTFKVMTTFMSPPPASTFLAFHPQDNNIIAIGMEDSTIRIYNVRVDEVKSKLKGHQKRITGLVFSTNLNILVSSGADARICVWSIDSWEKRKSVAIQVPSGKAPNGDTRVQFHADQIRLLVVHETQLAIYDAAKMERIRQWVPQEALSSPISYAAYSCNSQLIYATFLDGNIGMFDANGLRLRCRIAPTAYLPQSVLNGSQPVYPLVVATHPQEPNQLAIGLNDGSVKVMEPTESEGKWGATPPVNNGILDGKAGSSSATSNHTPVSIQR
;
A
#
# COMPACT_ATOMS: atom_id res chain seq x y z
N MET A 1 47.47 34.96 -52.76
CA MET A 1 47.73 35.66 -51.48
C MET A 1 46.72 36.79 -51.39
N GLY A 2 45.74 36.86 -50.50
CA GLY A 2 45.55 36.22 -49.21
C GLY A 2 45.24 37.32 -48.20
N ARG A 3 43.96 37.48 -47.83
CA ARG A 3 43.39 37.99 -46.55
C ARG A 3 42.00 38.60 -46.77
N GLY A 4 40.97 37.78 -46.58
CA GLY A 4 39.64 38.22 -46.19
C GLY A 4 39.45 37.95 -44.70
N LEU A 5 38.98 38.94 -43.95
CA LEU A 5 38.66 38.85 -42.52
C LEU A 5 37.55 37.81 -42.30
N GLU A 6 37.79 36.79 -41.49
CA GLU A 6 36.73 36.01 -40.85
C GLU A 6 36.48 36.53 -39.43
N LYS A 7 35.23 36.93 -39.17
CA LYS A 7 34.69 37.12 -37.81
C LYS A 7 34.42 35.74 -37.20
N PRO A 8 34.67 35.52 -35.90
CA PRO A 8 34.29 34.28 -35.26
C PRO A 8 32.77 34.19 -35.15
N ARG A 9 32.22 33.05 -35.57
CA ARG A 9 30.82 32.66 -35.31
C ARG A 9 30.67 32.38 -33.82
N THR A 10 29.80 33.13 -33.17
CA THR A 10 29.28 32.82 -31.84
C THR A 10 28.51 31.52 -31.94
N VAL A 11 28.96 30.48 -31.23
CA VAL A 11 28.17 29.28 -30.97
C VAL A 11 27.16 29.69 -29.91
N GLU A 12 25.89 29.82 -30.27
CA GLU A 12 24.81 29.86 -29.29
C GLU A 12 24.79 28.49 -28.59
N GLU A 13 25.39 28.45 -27.40
CA GLU A 13 25.12 27.37 -26.44
C GLU A 13 23.63 27.43 -26.11
N ALA A 14 22.89 26.46 -26.64
CA ALA A 14 21.54 26.17 -26.21
C ALA A 14 21.60 25.81 -24.72
N VAL A 15 21.33 26.80 -23.87
CA VAL A 15 21.00 26.59 -22.46
C VAL A 15 19.75 25.71 -22.46
N ASP A 16 19.96 24.43 -22.20
CA ASP A 16 18.89 23.46 -21.98
C ASP A 16 18.14 23.90 -20.71
N GLN A 17 17.12 24.75 -20.88
CA GLN A 17 16.22 25.14 -19.81
C GLN A 17 15.46 23.89 -19.39
N ALA A 18 15.98 23.21 -18.38
CA ALA A 18 15.27 22.16 -17.68
C ALA A 18 13.91 22.73 -17.24
N LYS A 19 12.83 22.29 -17.91
CA LYS A 19 11.47 22.70 -17.57
C LYS A 19 11.25 22.47 -16.07
N PRO A 20 10.74 23.46 -15.32
CA PRO A 20 10.43 23.28 -13.92
C PRO A 20 9.46 22.10 -13.81
N TRP A 21 9.81 21.14 -12.95
CA TRP A 21 8.98 19.97 -12.67
C TRP A 21 7.58 20.46 -12.25
N GLN A 22 6.55 19.97 -12.94
CA GLN A 22 5.16 20.29 -12.67
C GLN A 22 4.45 19.03 -12.19
N LEU A 23 3.73 19.15 -11.07
CA LEU A 23 2.86 18.10 -10.55
C LEU A 23 1.86 17.69 -11.64
N THR A 24 1.76 16.38 -11.92
CA THR A 24 0.72 15.86 -12.82
C THR A 24 -0.62 15.83 -12.08
N GLU A 25 -1.64 16.45 -12.66
CA GLU A 25 -3.01 16.42 -12.14
C GLU A 25 -3.94 15.70 -13.12
N ILE A 26 -4.61 14.67 -12.61
CA ILE A 26 -5.60 13.87 -13.32
C ILE A 26 -6.97 14.27 -12.76
N VAL A 27 -7.72 15.02 -13.56
CA VAL A 27 -9.04 15.56 -13.18
C VAL A 27 -10.17 15.04 -14.05
N ASP A 28 -9.84 14.47 -15.21
CA ASP A 28 -10.80 13.88 -16.15
C ASP A 28 -10.63 12.35 -16.21
N THR A 29 -11.75 11.66 -16.43
CA THR A 29 -11.83 10.21 -16.61
C THR A 29 -10.99 9.68 -17.77
N VAL A 30 -10.72 10.47 -18.82
CA VAL A 30 -9.89 10.04 -19.96
C VAL A 30 -8.39 10.03 -19.66
N GLN A 31 -7.97 10.69 -18.57
CA GLN A 31 -6.56 10.84 -18.19
C GLN A 31 -6.03 9.63 -17.38
N CYS A 32 -6.86 8.63 -17.11
CA CYS A 32 -6.45 7.34 -16.56
C CYS A 32 -7.38 6.24 -17.04
N ARG A 33 -6.91 5.00 -17.10
CA ARG A 33 -7.79 3.85 -17.38
C ARG A 33 -8.44 3.40 -16.08
N LEU A 34 -9.74 3.15 -16.14
CA LEU A 34 -10.58 2.83 -14.99
C LEU A 34 -11.55 1.71 -15.33
N VAL A 35 -11.64 0.71 -14.47
CA VAL A 35 -12.73 -0.26 -14.49
C VAL A 35 -13.40 -0.32 -13.13
N THR A 36 -14.73 -0.32 -13.12
CA THR A 36 -15.52 -0.51 -11.90
C THR A 36 -15.91 -1.98 -11.82
N MET A 37 -15.70 -2.61 -10.66
CA MET A 37 -16.07 -3.99 -10.45
C MET A 37 -17.59 -4.15 -10.58
N PRO A 38 -18.08 -5.18 -11.29
CA PRO A 38 -19.52 -5.44 -11.33
C PRO A 38 -20.00 -5.82 -9.94
N ASP A 39 -21.02 -5.14 -9.45
CA ASP A 39 -21.61 -5.41 -8.15
C ASP A 39 -23.15 -5.38 -8.22
N ASN A 40 -23.79 -6.17 -7.37
CA ASN A 40 -25.24 -6.13 -7.23
C ASN A 40 -25.61 -5.08 -6.18
N ALA A 41 -26.36 -4.06 -6.60
CA ALA A 41 -26.71 -2.88 -5.80
C ALA A 41 -27.37 -3.23 -4.45
N GLU A 42 -28.10 -4.35 -4.38
CA GLU A 42 -28.78 -4.83 -3.17
C GLU A 42 -27.82 -5.28 -2.04
N THR A 43 -26.55 -5.53 -2.36
CA THR A 43 -25.54 -6.02 -1.41
C THR A 43 -24.38 -5.04 -1.22
N SER A 44 -24.56 -3.79 -1.64
CA SER A 44 -23.52 -2.77 -1.50
C SER A 44 -23.32 -2.40 -0.04
N SER A 45 -22.07 -2.44 0.41
CA SER A 45 -21.65 -1.92 1.71
C SER A 45 -20.22 -1.39 1.58
N LYS A 46 -19.82 -0.47 2.46
CA LYS A 46 -18.46 0.10 2.51
C LYS A 46 -17.40 -0.97 2.22
N ALA A 47 -16.55 -0.75 1.22
CA ALA A 47 -15.43 -1.65 0.94
C ALA A 47 -14.30 -1.36 1.95
N VAL A 48 -14.20 -2.17 3.00
CA VAL A 48 -13.36 -1.89 4.17
C VAL A 48 -12.00 -2.59 4.13
N ARG A 49 -11.88 -3.69 3.39
CA ARG A 49 -10.58 -4.32 3.06
C ARG A 49 -10.57 -4.76 1.60
N LEU A 50 -9.39 -4.72 0.99
CA LEU A 50 -9.19 -5.04 -0.40
C LEU A 50 -7.81 -5.68 -0.57
N LEU A 51 -7.73 -6.74 -1.36
CA LEU A 51 -6.50 -7.46 -1.68
C LEU A 51 -6.53 -7.87 -3.14
N TYR A 52 -5.38 -7.84 -3.82
CA TYR A 52 -5.19 -8.64 -5.02
C TYR A 52 -4.90 -10.09 -4.62
N THR A 53 -5.27 -11.04 -5.48
CA THR A 53 -4.71 -12.38 -5.40
C THR A 53 -3.20 -12.31 -5.66
N ASN A 54 -2.40 -13.18 -5.03
CA ASN A 54 -0.95 -13.19 -5.22
C ASN A 54 -0.56 -13.47 -6.69
N SER A 55 -1.39 -14.25 -7.38
CA SER A 55 -1.31 -14.49 -8.82
C SER A 55 -1.56 -13.23 -9.69
N GLY A 56 -2.21 -12.20 -9.16
CA GLY A 56 -2.56 -10.98 -9.89
C GLY A 56 -3.79 -11.10 -10.81
N ILE A 57 -4.52 -12.21 -10.79
CA ILE A 57 -5.66 -12.45 -11.69
C ILE A 57 -7.00 -12.04 -11.09
N GLY A 58 -7.03 -11.62 -9.83
CA GLY A 58 -8.28 -11.26 -9.16
C GLY A 58 -8.10 -10.26 -8.03
N VAL A 59 -9.23 -9.68 -7.63
CA VAL A 59 -9.37 -8.74 -6.52
C VAL A 59 -10.41 -9.29 -5.55
N LEU A 60 -10.06 -9.32 -4.27
CA LEU A 60 -10.90 -9.78 -3.17
C LEU A 60 -11.22 -8.58 -2.27
N GLY A 61 -12.50 -8.25 -2.14
CA GLY A 61 -13.00 -7.21 -1.24
C GLY A 61 -13.75 -7.80 -0.06
N LEU A 62 -13.60 -7.21 1.12
CA LEU A 62 -14.45 -7.46 2.28
C LEU A 62 -15.28 -6.20 2.55
N GLY A 63 -16.61 -6.36 2.58
CA GLY A 63 -17.55 -5.31 2.91
C GLY A 63 -17.77 -5.16 4.42
N ALA A 64 -18.25 -4.00 4.85
CA ALA A 64 -18.67 -3.77 6.24
C ALA A 64 -19.84 -4.68 6.65
N ASN A 65 -20.60 -5.19 5.68
CA ASN A 65 -21.64 -6.19 5.89
C ASN A 65 -21.13 -7.63 6.08
N SER A 66 -19.82 -7.81 6.31
CA SER A 66 -19.12 -9.09 6.51
C SER A 66 -19.07 -10.05 5.30
N VAL A 67 -19.57 -9.61 4.14
CA VAL A 67 -19.52 -10.37 2.89
C VAL A 67 -18.23 -10.09 2.13
N GLN A 68 -17.59 -11.14 1.65
CA GLN A 68 -16.43 -11.09 0.78
C GLN A 68 -16.84 -11.32 -0.67
N LYS A 69 -16.33 -10.47 -1.58
CA LYS A 69 -16.58 -10.52 -3.02
C LYS A 69 -15.27 -10.74 -3.75
N LEU A 70 -15.28 -11.66 -4.72
CA LEU A 70 -14.09 -12.01 -5.51
C LEU A 70 -14.36 -11.70 -6.97
N TRP A 71 -13.56 -10.82 -7.56
CA TRP A 71 -13.60 -10.53 -8.99
C TRP A 71 -12.38 -11.14 -9.67
N LYS A 72 -12.57 -11.80 -10.82
CA LYS A 72 -11.49 -12.45 -11.57
C LYS A 72 -11.50 -12.01 -13.01
N TRP A 73 -10.30 -11.87 -13.57
CA TRP A 73 -10.09 -11.71 -14.98
C TRP A 73 -9.85 -13.08 -15.62
N ALA A 74 -10.40 -13.26 -16.81
CA ALA A 74 -10.19 -14.45 -17.61
C ALA A 74 -9.21 -14.14 -18.74
N ARG A 75 -8.42 -15.16 -19.13
CA ARG A 75 -7.64 -15.08 -20.35
C ARG A 75 -8.57 -15.09 -21.56
N ASN A 76 -8.49 -14.07 -22.40
CA ASN A 76 -9.21 -13.96 -23.66
C ASN A 76 -8.41 -13.11 -24.67
N GLU A 77 -8.97 -12.82 -25.83
CA GLU A 77 -8.29 -12.02 -26.88
C GLU A 77 -7.93 -10.59 -26.41
N GLN A 78 -8.79 -9.98 -25.59
CA GLN A 78 -8.60 -8.62 -25.06
C GLN A 78 -7.71 -8.59 -23.80
N ASN A 79 -7.56 -9.71 -23.12
CA ASN A 79 -6.70 -9.91 -21.96
C ASN A 79 -5.90 -11.22 -22.05
N PRO A 80 -4.82 -11.27 -22.87
CA PRO A 80 -4.10 -12.51 -23.13
C PRO A 80 -3.37 -13.08 -21.91
N ASN A 81 -3.03 -12.25 -20.92
CA ASN A 81 -2.35 -12.72 -19.71
C ASN A 81 -3.33 -13.13 -18.59
N GLY A 82 -4.60 -12.73 -18.68
CA GLY A 82 -5.64 -13.01 -17.69
C GLY A 82 -5.44 -12.30 -16.35
N LYS A 83 -4.48 -11.37 -16.25
CA LYS A 83 -4.24 -10.57 -15.05
C LYS A 83 -5.33 -9.51 -14.91
N ALA A 84 -5.45 -8.98 -13.71
CA ALA A 84 -6.26 -7.80 -13.47
C ALA A 84 -5.76 -6.63 -14.32
N THR A 85 -6.70 -5.87 -14.89
CA THR A 85 -6.42 -4.69 -15.73
C THR A 85 -7.63 -3.77 -15.74
N ALA A 86 -7.39 -2.48 -15.94
CA ALA A 86 -8.45 -1.49 -16.12
C ALA A 86 -9.08 -1.52 -17.53
N SER A 87 -8.49 -2.26 -18.48
CA SER A 87 -8.99 -2.32 -19.86
C SER A 87 -10.11 -3.33 -20.08
N VAL A 88 -10.32 -4.28 -19.16
CA VAL A 88 -11.31 -5.36 -19.29
C VAL A 88 -12.12 -5.49 -18.01
N VAL A 89 -13.44 -5.60 -18.15
CA VAL A 89 -14.36 -5.81 -17.03
C VAL A 89 -14.18 -7.23 -16.47
N PRO A 90 -13.88 -7.39 -15.16
CA PRO A 90 -13.77 -8.70 -14.55
C PRO A 90 -15.15 -9.37 -14.38
N GLN A 91 -15.12 -10.67 -14.11
CA GLN A 91 -16.30 -11.41 -13.71
C GLN A 91 -16.39 -11.44 -12.18
N HIS A 92 -17.60 -11.23 -11.64
CA HIS A 92 -17.89 -11.56 -10.25
C HIS A 92 -17.89 -13.09 -10.11
N TRP A 93 -16.89 -13.62 -9.41
CA TRP A 93 -16.67 -15.04 -9.28
C TRP A 93 -17.46 -15.58 -8.09
N GLN A 94 -18.27 -16.61 -8.35
CA GLN A 94 -19.01 -17.38 -7.34
C GLN A 94 -18.92 -18.87 -7.68
N PRO A 95 -18.89 -19.76 -6.68
CA PRO A 95 -18.95 -21.19 -6.92
C PRO A 95 -20.33 -21.59 -7.44
N SER A 96 -20.41 -22.68 -8.19
CA SER A 96 -21.68 -23.22 -8.70
C SER A 96 -22.68 -23.62 -7.62
N SER A 97 -22.21 -23.79 -6.37
CA SER A 97 -23.06 -24.01 -5.21
C SER A 97 -23.89 -22.78 -4.80
N GLY A 98 -23.59 -21.59 -5.32
CA GLY A 98 -24.22 -20.34 -4.92
C GLY A 98 -23.86 -19.88 -3.49
N LEU A 99 -22.90 -20.54 -2.85
CA LEU A 99 -22.43 -20.14 -1.52
C LEU A 99 -21.77 -18.75 -1.61
N LEU A 100 -22.07 -17.91 -0.63
CA LEU A 100 -21.40 -16.63 -0.42
C LEU A 100 -20.28 -16.81 0.61
N MET A 101 -19.21 -16.06 0.44
CA MET A 101 -18.11 -16.03 1.41
C MET A 101 -18.43 -14.98 2.48
N SER A 102 -19.13 -15.38 3.54
CA SER A 102 -19.58 -14.48 4.62
C SER A 102 -19.09 -14.92 5.99
N ASN A 103 -18.70 -13.97 6.84
CA ASN A 103 -18.38 -14.23 8.24
C ASN A 103 -19.66 -14.37 9.08
N ASP A 104 -19.62 -15.26 10.07
CA ASP A 104 -20.66 -15.33 11.10
C ASP A 104 -20.57 -14.08 12.00
N VAL A 105 -21.63 -13.30 11.97
CA VAL A 105 -21.77 -12.02 12.70
C VAL A 105 -22.96 -12.03 13.65
N THR A 106 -23.40 -13.23 14.03
CA THR A 106 -24.48 -13.40 15.01
C THR A 106 -24.12 -12.72 16.33
N GLY A 107 -24.91 -11.71 16.73
CA GLY A 107 -24.67 -10.94 17.96
C GLY A 107 -23.54 -9.90 17.87
N VAL A 108 -23.03 -9.59 16.68
CA VAL A 108 -21.98 -8.58 16.48
C VAL A 108 -22.59 -7.21 16.14
N ASN A 109 -22.08 -6.14 16.76
CA ASN A 109 -22.35 -4.78 16.32
C ASN A 109 -21.44 -4.42 15.13
N LEU A 110 -21.98 -4.47 13.91
CA LEU A 110 -21.21 -4.25 12.68
C LEU A 110 -20.69 -2.80 12.53
N GLU A 111 -21.31 -1.82 13.17
CA GLU A 111 -20.86 -0.42 13.09
C GLU A 111 -19.57 -0.19 13.90
N GLU A 112 -19.33 -0.98 14.95
CA GLU A 112 -18.14 -0.90 15.81
C GLU A 112 -17.08 -1.95 15.44
N ALA A 113 -17.47 -2.99 14.71
CA ALA A 113 -16.57 -4.05 14.30
C ALA A 113 -15.42 -3.52 13.42
N VAL A 114 -14.21 -4.04 13.65
CA VAL A 114 -13.04 -3.76 12.82
C VAL A 114 -12.75 -4.98 11.95
N PRO A 115 -13.09 -4.95 10.65
CA PRO A 115 -12.92 -6.12 9.79
C PRO A 115 -11.45 -6.36 9.47
N CYS A 116 -11.04 -7.61 9.38
CA CYS A 116 -9.68 -7.98 8.99
C CYS A 116 -9.69 -9.18 8.05
N ILE A 117 -8.70 -9.23 7.16
CA ILE A 117 -8.59 -10.23 6.11
C ILE A 117 -7.11 -10.50 5.81
N ALA A 118 -6.78 -11.75 5.51
CA ALA A 118 -5.47 -12.15 5.03
C ALA A 118 -5.61 -13.29 4.02
N LEU A 119 -4.85 -13.22 2.92
CA LEU A 119 -4.84 -14.23 1.86
C LEU A 119 -3.64 -15.17 2.01
N SER A 120 -3.85 -16.47 1.84
CA SER A 120 -2.74 -17.43 1.81
C SER A 120 -1.88 -17.23 0.57
N LYS A 121 -0.58 -17.50 0.67
CA LYS A 121 0.40 -17.27 -0.42
C LYS A 121 0.07 -17.95 -1.76
N ASN A 122 -0.71 -19.01 -1.71
CA ASN A 122 -1.11 -19.82 -2.87
C ASN A 122 -2.54 -19.52 -3.34
N ASP A 123 -3.16 -18.43 -2.88
CA ASP A 123 -4.53 -17.99 -3.24
C ASP A 123 -5.64 -19.01 -2.96
N SER A 124 -5.35 -20.07 -2.20
CA SER A 124 -6.29 -21.17 -1.97
C SER A 124 -7.21 -20.92 -0.78
N TYR A 125 -6.75 -20.11 0.18
CA TYR A 125 -7.48 -19.83 1.40
C TYR A 125 -7.45 -18.35 1.74
N VAL A 126 -8.53 -17.89 2.36
CA VAL A 126 -8.59 -16.57 2.99
C VAL A 126 -9.03 -16.73 4.43
N ILE A 127 -8.44 -15.93 5.31
CA ILE A 127 -8.86 -15.84 6.70
C ILE A 127 -9.41 -14.45 6.92
N SER A 128 -10.59 -14.36 7.51
CA SER A 128 -11.21 -13.07 7.83
C SER A 128 -12.02 -13.12 9.10
N ALA A 129 -12.26 -11.94 9.66
CA ALA A 129 -13.19 -11.73 10.77
C ALA A 129 -13.82 -10.34 10.68
N CYS A 130 -15.04 -10.22 11.19
CA CYS A 130 -15.78 -8.96 11.30
C CYS A 130 -16.44 -8.90 12.68
N GLY A 131 -15.66 -8.67 13.75
CA GLY A 131 -16.11 -8.66 15.14
C GLY A 131 -16.46 -10.03 15.75
N GLY A 132 -16.88 -11.00 14.93
CA GLY A 132 -17.16 -12.39 15.32
C GLY A 132 -15.92 -13.30 15.36
N LYS A 133 -16.16 -14.62 15.23
CA LYS A 133 -15.08 -15.62 15.13
C LYS A 133 -14.23 -15.38 13.87
N ILE A 134 -12.97 -15.80 13.94
CA ILE A 134 -12.12 -15.85 12.76
C ILE A 134 -12.51 -17.08 11.94
N SER A 135 -12.75 -16.89 10.64
CA SER A 135 -13.12 -17.96 9.72
C SER A 135 -12.03 -18.18 8.66
N LEU A 136 -11.68 -19.44 8.42
CA LEU A 136 -10.86 -19.87 7.29
C LEU A 136 -11.77 -20.34 6.15
N PHE A 137 -11.74 -19.66 5.01
CA PHE A 137 -12.52 -19.99 3.83
C PHE A 137 -11.66 -20.64 2.75
N ASN A 138 -12.26 -21.56 2.01
CA ASN A 138 -11.71 -22.07 0.76
C ASN A 138 -12.09 -21.15 -0.41
N MET A 139 -11.11 -20.61 -1.13
CA MET A 139 -11.32 -19.64 -2.22
C MET A 139 -12.01 -20.21 -3.47
N MET A 140 -12.09 -21.54 -3.60
CA MET A 140 -12.71 -22.24 -4.74
C MET A 140 -14.13 -22.73 -4.45
N THR A 141 -14.55 -22.81 -3.19
CA THR A 141 -15.89 -23.32 -2.84
C THR A 141 -16.67 -22.37 -1.96
N PHE A 142 -16.00 -21.33 -1.45
CA PHE A 142 -16.49 -20.38 -0.43
C PHE A 142 -16.94 -21.04 0.88
N LYS A 143 -16.67 -22.35 1.06
CA LYS A 143 -16.97 -23.05 2.30
C LYS A 143 -16.04 -22.58 3.42
N VAL A 144 -16.63 -22.36 4.59
CA VAL A 144 -15.90 -22.24 5.85
C VAL A 144 -15.31 -23.61 6.17
N MET A 145 -13.99 -23.69 6.27
CA MET A 145 -13.27 -24.91 6.61
C MET A 145 -13.18 -25.10 8.13
N THR A 146 -12.91 -24.00 8.84
CA THR A 146 -12.88 -23.97 10.30
C THR A 146 -13.10 -22.54 10.79
N THR A 147 -13.51 -22.42 12.05
CA THR A 147 -13.60 -21.15 12.77
C THR A 147 -12.89 -21.27 14.09
N PHE A 148 -12.19 -20.22 14.51
CA PHE A 148 -11.44 -20.21 15.75
C PHE A 148 -11.48 -18.83 16.41
N MET A 149 -11.00 -18.76 17.66
CA MET A 149 -10.82 -17.51 18.39
C MET A 149 -12.11 -16.67 18.51
N SER A 150 -13.12 -17.24 19.18
CA SER A 150 -14.37 -16.52 19.48
C SER A 150 -14.10 -15.28 20.35
N PRO A 151 -14.78 -14.14 20.10
CA PRO A 151 -14.72 -12.98 20.98
C PRO A 151 -15.42 -13.25 22.32
N PRO A 152 -15.12 -12.48 23.39
CA PRO A 152 -14.11 -11.42 23.48
C PRO A 152 -12.69 -11.95 23.76
N PRO A 153 -11.63 -11.23 23.32
CA PRO A 153 -11.65 -9.98 22.57
C PRO A 153 -11.81 -10.20 21.05
N ALA A 154 -12.30 -9.19 20.32
CA ALA A 154 -12.40 -9.25 18.86
C ALA A 154 -11.03 -9.09 18.19
N SER A 155 -10.84 -9.76 17.04
CA SER A 155 -9.66 -9.58 16.20
C SER A 155 -9.80 -8.35 15.30
N THR A 156 -8.72 -7.58 15.17
CA THR A 156 -8.68 -6.32 14.41
C THR A 156 -7.70 -6.34 13.25
N PHE A 157 -6.75 -7.28 13.23
CA PHE A 157 -5.77 -7.45 12.15
C PHE A 157 -5.27 -8.90 12.06
N LEU A 158 -4.90 -9.35 10.86
CA LEU A 158 -4.41 -10.71 10.60
C LEU A 158 -3.17 -10.66 9.72
N ALA A 159 -2.17 -11.48 10.03
CA ALA A 159 -0.99 -11.66 9.18
C ALA A 159 -0.50 -13.11 9.22
N PHE A 160 -0.31 -13.73 8.05
CA PHE A 160 0.33 -15.03 7.95
C PHE A 160 1.82 -14.93 8.27
N HIS A 161 2.34 -15.93 8.98
CA HIS A 161 3.77 -16.06 9.16
C HIS A 161 4.47 -16.31 7.81
N PRO A 162 5.59 -15.63 7.52
CA PRO A 162 6.20 -15.64 6.19
C PRO A 162 6.91 -16.95 5.84
N GLN A 163 7.02 -17.93 6.74
CA GLN A 163 7.64 -19.22 6.44
C GLN A 163 6.81 -20.43 6.89
N ASP A 164 5.85 -20.24 7.80
CA ASP A 164 5.04 -21.33 8.36
C ASP A 164 3.56 -21.01 8.14
N ASN A 165 2.94 -21.68 7.18
CA ASN A 165 1.55 -21.42 6.82
C ASN A 165 0.54 -21.81 7.92
N ASN A 166 0.97 -22.50 8.98
CA ASN A 166 0.11 -22.83 10.11
C ASN A 166 0.07 -21.72 11.17
N ILE A 167 1.00 -20.76 11.12
CA ILE A 167 1.12 -19.70 12.12
C ILE A 167 0.55 -18.39 11.61
N ILE A 168 -0.25 -17.76 12.46
CA ILE A 168 -0.90 -16.47 12.19
C ILE A 168 -0.64 -15.55 13.38
N ALA A 169 -0.24 -14.32 13.10
CA ALA A 169 -0.28 -13.23 14.07
C ALA A 169 -1.66 -12.55 13.98
N ILE A 170 -2.34 -12.48 15.12
CA ILE A 170 -3.69 -11.93 15.26
C ILE A 170 -3.61 -10.72 16.17
N GLY A 171 -3.92 -9.54 15.64
CA GLY A 171 -4.07 -8.32 16.42
C GLY A 171 -5.44 -8.26 17.06
N MET A 172 -5.52 -7.88 18.33
CA MET A 172 -6.77 -7.88 19.10
C MET A 172 -7.19 -6.46 19.51
N GLU A 173 -8.47 -6.32 19.83
CA GLU A 173 -9.05 -5.11 20.41
C GLU A 173 -8.50 -4.79 21.81
N ASP A 174 -8.17 -5.82 22.61
CA ASP A 174 -7.61 -5.71 23.97
C ASP A 174 -6.13 -5.31 24.01
N SER A 175 -5.62 -4.69 22.94
CA SER A 175 -4.23 -4.28 22.72
C SER A 175 -3.18 -5.41 22.66
N THR A 176 -3.61 -6.66 22.67
CA THR A 176 -2.70 -7.81 22.59
C THR A 176 -2.55 -8.35 21.18
N ILE A 177 -1.44 -9.04 20.93
CA ILE A 177 -1.21 -9.80 19.70
C ILE A 177 -1.12 -11.27 20.10
N ARG A 178 -1.84 -12.14 19.41
CA ARG A 178 -1.79 -13.58 19.64
C ARG A 178 -1.12 -14.27 18.46
N ILE A 179 -0.07 -15.03 18.74
CA ILE A 179 0.55 -15.93 17.77
C ILE A 179 -0.17 -17.26 17.87
N TYR A 180 -0.90 -17.62 16.84
CA TYR A 180 -1.83 -18.75 16.85
C TYR A 180 -1.42 -19.80 15.81
N ASN A 181 -1.50 -21.06 16.20
CA ASN A 181 -1.25 -22.21 15.33
C ASN A 181 -2.57 -22.87 14.94
N VAL A 182 -2.97 -22.70 13.68
CA VAL A 182 -4.24 -23.21 13.13
C VAL A 182 -4.29 -24.73 13.12
N ARG A 183 -3.15 -25.40 12.96
CA ARG A 183 -3.12 -26.87 12.80
C ARG A 183 -3.45 -27.60 14.11
N VAL A 184 -3.04 -27.04 15.24
CA VAL A 184 -3.22 -27.65 16.58
C VAL A 184 -4.21 -26.86 17.44
N ASP A 185 -4.82 -25.82 16.89
CA ASP A 185 -5.78 -24.94 17.57
C ASP A 185 -5.24 -24.35 18.89
N GLU A 186 -4.04 -23.75 18.85
CA GLU A 186 -3.36 -23.28 20.06
C GLU A 186 -2.77 -21.87 19.90
N VAL A 187 -2.87 -21.06 20.96
CA VAL A 187 -2.15 -19.79 21.07
C VAL A 187 -0.73 -20.07 21.60
N LYS A 188 0.27 -20.02 20.71
CA LYS A 188 1.68 -20.21 21.05
C LYS A 188 2.23 -19.09 21.93
N SER A 189 1.80 -17.85 21.71
CA SER A 189 2.32 -16.69 22.45
C SER A 189 1.32 -15.54 22.48
N LYS A 190 1.35 -14.76 23.57
CA LYS A 190 0.54 -13.55 23.75
C LYS A 190 1.45 -12.35 23.99
N LEU A 191 1.51 -11.45 23.02
CA LEU A 191 2.39 -10.28 23.03
C LEU A 191 1.63 -9.10 23.63
N LYS A 192 2.25 -8.43 24.61
CA LYS A 192 1.69 -7.25 25.30
C LYS A 192 2.63 -6.08 25.17
N GLY A 193 2.12 -4.92 24.76
CA GLY A 193 2.97 -3.74 24.60
C GLY A 193 2.29 -2.50 24.04
N HIS A 194 1.13 -2.63 23.40
CA HIS A 194 0.27 -1.52 23.00
C HIS A 194 -0.74 -1.20 24.10
N GLN A 195 -1.25 0.02 24.08
CA GLN A 195 -2.27 0.52 25.02
C GLN A 195 -3.67 0.60 24.40
N LYS A 196 -3.77 0.44 23.09
CA LYS A 196 -5.02 0.42 22.32
C LYS A 196 -5.01 -0.73 21.32
N ARG A 197 -6.16 -0.95 20.67
CA ARG A 197 -6.33 -1.99 19.64
C ARG A 197 -5.19 -2.01 18.63
N ILE A 198 -4.84 -3.20 18.18
CA ILE A 198 -3.84 -3.40 17.14
C ILE A 198 -4.43 -2.96 15.79
N THR A 199 -3.65 -2.23 14.99
CA THR A 199 -4.09 -1.63 13.72
C THR A 199 -3.21 -2.02 12.53
N GLY A 200 -2.09 -2.70 12.78
CA GLY A 200 -1.25 -3.27 11.74
C GLY A 200 -0.28 -4.32 12.28
N LEU A 201 0.01 -5.33 11.45
CA LEU A 201 0.99 -6.38 11.69
C LEU A 201 1.72 -6.67 10.39
N VAL A 202 3.06 -6.65 10.42
CA VAL A 202 3.87 -6.98 9.25
C VAL A 202 5.18 -7.65 9.66
N PHE A 203 5.52 -8.74 8.99
CA PHE A 203 6.75 -9.48 9.22
C PHE A 203 7.88 -8.98 8.32
N SER A 204 9.11 -9.01 8.82
CA SER A 204 10.34 -8.95 8.02
C SER A 204 11.17 -10.19 8.28
N THR A 205 11.39 -10.98 7.23
CA THR A 205 12.29 -12.15 7.28
C THR A 205 13.75 -11.74 7.32
N ASN A 206 14.11 -10.62 6.68
CA ASN A 206 15.50 -10.15 6.62
C ASN A 206 16.00 -9.67 7.99
N LEU A 207 15.13 -9.02 8.76
CA LEU A 207 15.45 -8.55 10.11
C LEU A 207 15.03 -9.54 11.21
N ASN A 208 14.35 -10.62 10.83
CA ASN A 208 13.78 -11.62 11.73
C ASN A 208 12.92 -10.98 12.85
N ILE A 209 11.99 -10.10 12.44
CA ILE A 209 11.10 -9.34 13.33
C ILE A 209 9.66 -9.34 12.84
N LEU A 210 8.74 -9.24 13.80
CA LEU A 210 7.38 -8.77 13.59
C LEU A 210 7.32 -7.31 14.01
N VAL A 211 6.73 -6.45 13.17
CA VAL A 211 6.40 -5.07 13.52
C VAL A 211 4.90 -4.96 13.69
N SER A 212 4.46 -4.36 14.79
CA SER A 212 3.06 -4.08 15.06
C SER A 212 2.82 -2.59 15.26
N SER A 213 1.65 -2.11 14.85
CA SER A 213 1.16 -0.77 15.12
C SER A 213 -0.18 -0.82 15.85
N GLY A 214 -0.44 0.19 16.69
CA GLY A 214 -1.67 0.30 17.45
C GLY A 214 -2.36 1.64 17.24
N ALA A 215 -3.63 1.73 17.66
CA ALA A 215 -4.39 2.98 17.68
C ALA A 215 -3.86 4.00 18.71
N ASP A 216 -2.81 3.62 19.46
CA ASP A 216 -2.06 4.42 20.41
C ASP A 216 -0.92 5.21 19.76
N ALA A 217 -0.86 5.26 18.42
CA ALA A 217 0.20 5.91 17.64
C ALA A 217 1.60 5.40 18.04
N ARG A 218 1.72 4.12 18.39
CA ARG A 218 2.99 3.45 18.67
C ARG A 218 3.27 2.33 17.68
N ILE A 219 4.56 2.07 17.49
CA ILE A 219 5.08 0.92 16.78
C ILE A 219 5.87 0.07 17.79
N CYS A 220 5.59 -1.23 17.82
CA CYS A 220 6.38 -2.20 18.59
C CYS A 220 7.10 -3.16 17.64
N VAL A 221 8.31 -3.55 18.01
CA VAL A 221 9.13 -4.53 17.29
C VAL A 221 9.31 -5.76 18.17
N TRP A 222 9.08 -6.93 17.61
CA TRP A 222 9.12 -8.22 18.28
C TRP A 222 10.08 -9.16 17.56
N SER A 223 10.79 -9.99 18.33
CA SER A 223 11.54 -11.12 17.78
C SER A 223 10.56 -12.16 17.21
N ILE A 224 10.82 -12.73 16.03
CA ILE A 224 9.98 -13.85 15.53
C ILE A 224 10.30 -15.15 16.28
N ASP A 225 11.57 -15.39 16.62
CA ASP A 225 11.98 -16.67 17.25
C ASP A 225 11.52 -16.78 18.70
N SER A 226 11.66 -15.70 19.47
CA SER A 226 11.34 -15.67 20.91
C SER A 226 10.01 -14.98 21.23
N TRP A 227 9.43 -14.26 20.28
CA TRP A 227 8.24 -13.42 20.50
C TRP A 227 8.42 -12.30 21.54
N GLU A 228 9.65 -12.02 21.95
CA GLU A 228 9.95 -10.98 22.92
C GLU A 228 9.95 -9.59 22.28
N LYS A 229 9.49 -8.60 23.05
CA LYS A 229 9.49 -7.19 22.65
C LYS A 229 10.92 -6.65 22.61
N ARG A 230 11.39 -6.24 21.44
CA ARG A 230 12.71 -5.61 21.26
C ARG A 230 12.66 -4.10 21.46
N LYS A 231 11.64 -3.43 20.92
CA LYS A 231 11.55 -1.96 20.94
C LYS A 231 10.11 -1.46 20.89
N SER A 232 9.87 -0.25 21.39
CA SER A 232 8.63 0.49 21.17
C SER A 232 8.91 1.97 20.98
N VAL A 233 8.36 2.54 19.90
CA VAL A 233 8.56 3.93 19.51
C VAL A 233 7.20 4.57 19.27
N ALA A 234 6.99 5.80 19.75
CA ALA A 234 5.82 6.60 19.39
C ALA A 234 6.08 7.28 18.05
N ILE A 235 5.08 7.31 17.16
CA ILE A 235 5.17 8.16 15.97
C ILE A 235 5.08 9.63 16.42
N GLN A 236 5.93 10.48 15.85
CA GLN A 236 5.86 11.91 16.11
C GLN A 236 4.71 12.50 15.30
N VAL A 237 3.56 12.72 15.97
CA VAL A 237 2.39 13.37 15.37
C VAL A 237 2.62 14.90 15.34
N PRO A 238 2.19 15.62 14.29
CA PRO A 238 2.32 17.07 14.24
C PRO A 238 1.69 17.78 15.46
N SER A 239 2.28 18.91 15.87
CA SER A 239 1.87 19.68 17.04
C SER A 239 0.37 19.99 17.04
N GLY A 240 -0.29 19.80 18.18
CA GLY A 240 -1.71 20.11 18.36
C GLY A 240 -2.68 18.97 18.01
N LYS A 241 -2.20 17.83 17.50
CA LYS A 241 -3.04 16.64 17.27
C LYS A 241 -2.82 15.59 18.36
N ALA A 242 -3.88 14.87 18.71
CA ALA A 242 -3.80 13.78 19.68
C ALA A 242 -2.95 12.62 19.12
N PRO A 243 -2.14 11.94 19.94
CA PRO A 243 -1.36 10.77 19.53
C PRO A 243 -2.25 9.51 19.47
N ASN A 244 -3.37 9.61 18.77
CA ASN A 244 -4.38 8.56 18.66
C ASN A 244 -4.82 8.47 17.21
N GLY A 245 -5.07 7.26 16.73
CA GLY A 245 -5.53 7.02 15.37
C GLY A 245 -4.96 5.74 14.80
N ASP A 246 -5.63 5.20 13.79
CA ASP A 246 -5.19 3.98 13.13
C ASP A 246 -3.83 4.23 12.46
N THR A 247 -2.84 3.45 12.86
CA THR A 247 -1.50 3.47 12.27
C THR A 247 -1.31 2.17 11.50
N ARG A 248 -0.95 2.25 10.22
CA ARG A 248 -0.65 1.09 9.39
C ARG A 248 0.83 1.01 9.09
N VAL A 249 1.33 -0.21 8.93
CA VAL A 249 2.73 -0.49 8.69
C VAL A 249 2.88 -1.46 7.52
N GLN A 250 3.85 -1.19 6.64
CA GLN A 250 4.16 -2.05 5.50
C GLN A 250 5.67 -1.99 5.22
N PHE A 251 6.30 -3.15 5.01
CA PHE A 251 7.70 -3.20 4.61
C PHE A 251 7.86 -2.82 3.14
N HIS A 252 8.95 -2.10 2.86
CA HIS A 252 9.51 -1.97 1.51
C HIS A 252 9.99 -3.36 1.04
N ALA A 253 10.11 -3.55 -0.27
CA ALA A 253 10.63 -4.78 -0.89
C ALA A 253 12.03 -5.22 -0.41
N ASP A 254 12.79 -4.31 0.22
CA ASP A 254 14.11 -4.62 0.79
C ASP A 254 14.03 -5.24 2.20
N GLN A 255 12.82 -5.25 2.79
CA GLN A 255 12.52 -5.74 4.13
C GLN A 255 13.27 -5.02 5.26
N ILE A 256 13.84 -3.85 4.98
CA ILE A 256 14.63 -3.02 5.91
C ILE A 256 13.94 -1.68 6.15
N ARG A 257 13.31 -1.09 5.12
CA ARG A 257 12.53 0.15 5.27
C ARG A 257 11.08 -0.16 5.55
N LEU A 258 10.48 0.64 6.43
CA LEU A 258 9.09 0.51 6.87
C LEU A 258 8.31 1.78 6.53
N LEU A 259 7.26 1.64 5.72
CA LEU A 259 6.25 2.66 5.58
C LEU A 259 5.34 2.63 6.81
N VAL A 260 5.13 3.80 7.39
CA VAL A 260 4.22 4.05 8.50
C VAL A 260 3.20 5.07 8.01
N VAL A 261 1.94 4.68 8.02
CA VAL A 261 0.81 5.49 7.55
C VAL A 261 -0.05 5.83 8.75
N HIS A 262 -0.29 7.11 8.96
CA HIS A 262 -1.23 7.64 9.94
C HIS A 262 -2.07 8.70 9.24
N GLU A 263 -3.27 9.00 9.72
CA GLU A 263 -4.16 10.00 9.09
C GLU A 263 -3.50 11.39 8.92
N THR A 264 -2.47 11.66 9.73
CA THR A 264 -1.74 12.93 9.74
C THR A 264 -0.45 12.91 8.95
N GLN A 265 0.05 11.74 8.50
CA GLN A 265 1.36 11.65 7.87
C GLN A 265 1.64 10.32 7.16
N LEU A 266 2.48 10.41 6.13
CA LEU A 266 3.29 9.29 5.65
C LEU A 266 4.69 9.42 6.23
N ALA A 267 5.27 8.31 6.67
CA ALA A 267 6.65 8.31 7.15
C ALA A 267 7.36 7.03 6.75
N ILE A 268 8.66 7.13 6.49
CA ILE A 268 9.53 5.99 6.20
C ILE A 268 10.53 5.86 7.33
N TYR A 269 10.64 4.66 7.89
CA TYR A 269 11.55 4.32 8.97
C TYR A 269 12.59 3.31 8.51
N ASP A 270 13.79 3.39 9.08
CA ASP A 270 14.70 2.25 9.16
C ASP A 270 14.11 1.31 10.20
N ALA A 271 13.74 0.09 9.83
CA ALA A 271 13.05 -0.83 10.73
C ALA A 271 13.98 -1.53 11.73
N ALA A 272 15.28 -1.63 11.43
CA ALA A 272 16.26 -2.20 12.35
C ALA A 272 16.49 -1.25 13.53
N LYS A 273 16.64 0.05 13.24
CA LYS A 273 16.84 1.10 14.25
C LYS A 273 15.54 1.71 14.75
N MET A 274 14.43 1.55 14.04
CA MET A 274 13.17 2.29 14.25
C MET A 274 13.39 3.81 14.29
N GLU A 275 14.17 4.32 13.34
CA GLU A 275 14.46 5.74 13.17
C GLU A 275 13.75 6.28 11.92
N ARG A 276 13.12 7.45 12.04
CA ARG A 276 12.40 8.07 10.92
C ARG A 276 13.40 8.65 9.91
N ILE A 277 13.37 8.16 8.68
CA ILE A 277 14.18 8.61 7.55
C ILE A 277 13.52 9.79 6.83
N ARG A 278 12.19 9.69 6.62
CA ARG A 278 11.38 10.67 5.89
C ARG A 278 10.02 10.84 6.55
N GLN A 279 9.44 12.01 6.35
CA GLN A 279 8.07 12.34 6.72
C GLN A 279 7.46 13.21 5.63
N TRP A 280 6.18 12.97 5.37
CA TRP A 280 5.33 13.85 4.59
C TRP A 280 4.03 14.04 5.36
N VAL A 281 3.53 15.28 5.41
CA VAL A 281 2.32 15.67 6.12
C VAL A 281 1.35 16.26 5.08
N PRO A 282 0.03 15.97 5.18
CA PRO A 282 -0.98 16.60 4.34
C PRO A 282 -0.82 18.12 4.25
N GLN A 283 -0.72 18.63 3.04
CA GLN A 283 -0.48 20.04 2.73
C GLN A 283 -0.95 20.37 1.30
N GLU A 284 -1.21 21.65 1.04
CA GLU A 284 -1.56 22.17 -0.29
C GLU A 284 -2.67 21.35 -0.97
N ALA A 285 -2.41 20.80 -2.17
CA ALA A 285 -3.37 20.05 -2.98
C ALA A 285 -3.84 18.73 -2.36
N LEU A 286 -3.19 18.27 -1.27
CA LEU A 286 -3.53 17.07 -0.51
C LEU A 286 -3.58 17.40 0.99
N SER A 287 -4.44 18.34 1.38
CA SER A 287 -4.56 18.81 2.77
C SER A 287 -5.48 17.98 3.67
N SER A 288 -6.33 17.14 3.08
CA SER A 288 -7.27 16.27 3.80
C SER A 288 -6.52 15.16 4.57
N PRO A 289 -7.09 14.56 5.64
CA PRO A 289 -6.47 13.43 6.32
C PRO A 289 -6.32 12.21 5.39
N ILE A 290 -5.24 11.45 5.59
CA ILE A 290 -4.97 10.22 4.84
C ILE A 290 -5.94 9.14 5.32
N SER A 291 -6.69 8.53 4.39
CA SER A 291 -7.57 7.41 4.69
C SER A 291 -6.82 6.07 4.63
N TYR A 292 -5.92 5.90 3.66
CA TYR A 292 -5.14 4.69 3.45
C TYR A 292 -3.87 5.00 2.65
N ALA A 293 -2.83 4.18 2.78
CA ALA A 293 -1.72 4.17 1.82
C ALA A 293 -1.00 2.82 1.77
N ALA A 294 -0.38 2.51 0.63
CA ALA A 294 0.38 1.29 0.41
C ALA A 294 1.50 1.48 -0.62
N TYR A 295 2.59 0.73 -0.47
CA TYR A 295 3.61 0.57 -1.51
C TYR A 295 3.05 -0.17 -2.73
N SER A 296 3.45 0.29 -3.91
CA SER A 296 3.49 -0.52 -5.14
C SER A 296 4.34 -1.78 -4.95
N CYS A 297 4.13 -2.82 -5.78
CA CYS A 297 4.81 -4.10 -5.62
C CYS A 297 6.35 -4.03 -5.68
N ASN A 298 6.90 -3.10 -6.45
CA ASN A 298 8.35 -2.86 -6.51
C ASN A 298 8.84 -1.83 -5.48
N SER A 299 7.94 -1.31 -4.64
CA SER A 299 8.18 -0.28 -3.62
C SER A 299 8.82 1.01 -4.14
N GLN A 300 8.63 1.35 -5.42
CA GLN A 300 9.09 2.62 -5.98
C GLN A 300 8.06 3.74 -5.83
N LEU A 301 6.78 3.38 -5.80
CA LEU A 301 5.65 4.27 -5.55
C LEU A 301 4.95 3.94 -4.23
N ILE A 302 4.36 4.97 -3.61
CA ILE A 302 3.36 4.87 -2.55
C ILE A 302 2.07 5.48 -3.07
N TYR A 303 0.99 4.71 -3.00
CA TYR A 303 -0.36 5.19 -3.27
C TYR A 303 -1.01 5.60 -1.97
N ALA A 304 -1.43 6.85 -1.84
CA ALA A 304 -2.14 7.36 -0.68
C ALA A 304 -3.49 7.93 -1.08
N THR A 305 -4.52 7.61 -0.31
CA THR A 305 -5.89 8.11 -0.50
C THR A 305 -6.28 9.01 0.66
N PHE A 306 -7.20 9.94 0.40
CA PHE A 306 -7.55 11.00 1.32
C PHE A 306 -9.07 11.08 1.53
N LEU A 307 -9.51 11.62 2.68
CA LEU A 307 -10.94 11.70 3.03
C LEU A 307 -11.75 12.66 2.16
N ASP A 308 -11.10 13.47 1.33
CA ASP A 308 -11.72 14.34 0.33
C ASP A 308 -11.83 13.68 -1.06
N GLY A 309 -11.44 12.41 -1.19
CA GLY A 309 -11.44 11.68 -2.45
C GLY A 309 -10.23 11.94 -3.34
N ASN A 310 -9.23 12.69 -2.91
CA ASN A 310 -7.98 12.73 -3.67
C ASN A 310 -7.20 11.42 -3.52
N ILE A 311 -6.41 11.10 -4.55
CA ILE A 311 -5.43 10.02 -4.53
C ILE A 311 -4.06 10.60 -4.94
N GLY A 312 -3.06 10.46 -4.08
CA GLY A 312 -1.69 10.90 -4.33
C GLY A 312 -0.77 9.73 -4.65
N MET A 313 0.00 9.86 -5.73
CA MET A 313 1.06 8.93 -6.12
C MET A 313 2.39 9.53 -5.68
N PHE A 314 3.06 8.94 -4.71
CA PHE A 314 4.33 9.46 -4.17
C PHE A 314 5.50 8.60 -4.61
N ASP A 315 6.65 9.23 -4.84
CA ASP A 315 7.93 8.54 -4.89
C ASP A 315 8.29 7.99 -3.51
N ALA A 316 8.59 6.70 -3.44
CA ALA A 316 8.92 6.02 -2.21
C ALA A 316 10.27 6.44 -1.61
N ASN A 317 11.22 6.97 -2.40
CA ASN A 317 12.53 7.34 -1.88
C ASN A 317 12.49 8.70 -1.14
N GLY A 318 11.76 9.66 -1.71
CA GLY A 318 11.70 11.04 -1.23
C GLY A 318 10.39 11.44 -0.56
N LEU A 319 9.33 10.62 -0.62
CA LEU A 319 7.94 11.04 -0.34
C LEU A 319 7.53 12.29 -1.14
N ARG A 320 8.01 12.38 -2.39
CA ARG A 320 7.64 13.48 -3.30
C ARG A 320 6.39 13.09 -4.06
N LEU A 321 5.36 13.92 -3.99
CA LEU A 321 4.14 13.75 -4.79
C LEU A 321 4.50 13.83 -6.28
N ARG A 322 4.14 12.81 -7.06
CA ARG A 322 4.37 12.71 -8.52
C ARG A 322 3.12 13.06 -9.30
N CYS A 323 1.98 12.58 -8.82
CA CYS A 323 0.70 12.69 -9.50
C CYS A 323 -0.42 12.79 -8.45
N ARG A 324 -1.41 13.64 -8.72
CA ARG A 324 -2.68 13.71 -7.99
C ARG A 324 -3.81 13.27 -8.91
N ILE A 325 -4.67 12.36 -8.43
CA ILE A 325 -5.93 12.01 -9.07
C ILE A 325 -7.04 12.64 -8.24
N ALA A 326 -7.80 13.53 -8.86
CA ALA A 326 -8.96 14.17 -8.25
C ALA A 326 -10.18 13.23 -8.29
N PRO A 327 -11.14 13.38 -7.35
CA PRO A 327 -12.35 12.56 -7.33
C PRO A 327 -13.17 12.66 -8.63
N THR A 328 -13.10 13.79 -9.34
CA THR A 328 -13.74 14.01 -10.65
C THR A 328 -13.25 13.05 -11.73
N ALA A 329 -12.05 12.48 -11.59
CA ALA A 329 -11.48 11.57 -12.58
C ALA A 329 -12.01 10.13 -12.45
N TYR A 330 -12.70 9.78 -11.36
CA TYR A 330 -13.13 8.39 -11.14
C TYR A 330 -14.52 8.23 -10.50
N LEU A 331 -15.13 9.33 -10.06
CA LEU A 331 -16.52 9.38 -9.58
C LEU A 331 -17.43 10.07 -10.60
N PRO A 332 -18.65 9.56 -10.80
CA PRO A 332 -19.63 10.22 -11.66
C PRO A 332 -20.16 11.50 -11.00
N GLN A 333 -20.61 12.45 -11.83
CA GLN A 333 -21.11 13.76 -11.35
C GLN A 333 -22.27 13.65 -10.35
N SER A 334 -23.14 12.64 -10.51
CA SER A 334 -24.25 12.38 -9.58
C SER A 334 -23.77 12.07 -8.15
N VAL A 335 -22.64 11.38 -8.03
CA VAL A 335 -22.02 11.05 -6.73
C VAL A 335 -21.32 12.27 -6.15
N LEU A 336 -20.61 13.04 -6.98
CA LEU A 336 -19.92 14.27 -6.55
C LEU A 336 -20.87 15.36 -6.05
N ASN A 337 -22.07 15.44 -6.63
CA ASN A 337 -23.13 16.36 -6.20
C ASN A 337 -23.95 15.82 -5.02
N GLY A 338 -23.64 14.61 -4.54
CA GLY A 338 -24.33 13.98 -3.41
C GLY A 338 -24.09 14.71 -2.09
N SER A 339 -24.96 14.47 -1.11
CA SER A 339 -24.85 15.09 0.23
C SER A 339 -23.74 14.50 1.10
N GLN A 340 -23.30 13.28 0.80
CA GLN A 340 -22.23 12.58 1.53
C GLN A 340 -21.00 12.43 0.64
N PRO A 341 -19.80 12.83 1.10
CA PRO A 341 -18.59 12.69 0.30
C PRO A 341 -18.25 11.22 0.09
N VAL A 342 -18.01 10.84 -1.17
CA VAL A 342 -17.50 9.51 -1.53
C VAL A 342 -15.98 9.57 -1.67
N TYR A 343 -15.29 8.69 -0.95
CA TYR A 343 -13.82 8.66 -0.92
C TYR A 343 -13.29 7.25 -0.71
N PRO A 344 -12.02 6.98 -1.09
CA PRO A 344 -11.42 5.65 -0.91
C PRO A 344 -11.12 5.37 0.56
N LEU A 345 -11.57 4.22 1.04
CA LEU A 345 -11.27 3.69 2.38
C LEU A 345 -10.05 2.77 2.40
N VAL A 346 -9.75 2.12 1.28
CA VAL A 346 -8.69 1.13 1.17
C VAL A 346 -8.07 1.15 -0.23
N VAL A 347 -6.77 0.89 -0.29
CA VAL A 347 -6.01 0.67 -1.52
C VAL A 347 -5.41 -0.74 -1.48
N ALA A 348 -5.52 -1.47 -2.59
CA ALA A 348 -4.75 -2.67 -2.85
C ALA A 348 -3.82 -2.43 -4.04
N THR A 349 -2.59 -2.95 -4.00
CA THR A 349 -1.61 -2.78 -5.08
C THR A 349 -1.41 -4.08 -5.82
N HIS A 350 -1.31 -4.02 -7.15
CA HIS A 350 -1.17 -5.24 -7.94
C HIS A 350 0.19 -5.89 -7.63
N PRO A 351 0.27 -7.21 -7.39
CA PRO A 351 1.49 -7.87 -6.90
C PRO A 351 2.64 -7.88 -7.91
N GLN A 352 2.38 -7.58 -9.18
CA GLN A 352 3.35 -7.70 -10.27
C GLN A 352 3.40 -6.45 -11.18
N GLU A 353 2.43 -5.53 -11.05
CA GLU A 353 2.28 -4.40 -11.97
C GLU A 353 2.37 -3.11 -11.13
N PRO A 354 3.53 -2.44 -11.09
CA PRO A 354 3.78 -1.41 -10.10
C PRO A 354 2.92 -0.16 -10.28
N ASN A 355 2.38 0.07 -11.47
CA ASN A 355 1.51 1.21 -11.82
C ASN A 355 0.01 0.89 -11.73
N GLN A 356 -0.38 -0.28 -11.20
CA GLN A 356 -1.78 -0.63 -11.04
C GLN A 356 -2.17 -0.63 -9.56
N LEU A 357 -3.31 -0.01 -9.27
CA LEU A 357 -3.94 -0.04 -7.96
C LEU A 357 -5.44 -0.34 -8.07
N ALA A 358 -5.99 -0.92 -7.01
CA ALA A 358 -7.42 -1.00 -6.79
C ALA A 358 -7.80 -0.16 -5.57
N ILE A 359 -8.96 0.48 -5.63
CA ILE A 359 -9.53 1.26 -4.52
C ILE A 359 -10.90 0.69 -4.14
N GLY A 360 -11.16 0.65 -2.83
CA GLY A 360 -12.48 0.39 -2.28
C GLY A 360 -13.05 1.66 -1.66
N LEU A 361 -14.25 2.05 -2.06
CA LEU A 361 -14.90 3.30 -1.68
C LEU A 361 -15.88 3.09 -0.52
N ASN A 362 -16.19 4.18 0.19
CA ASN A 362 -17.18 4.18 1.28
C ASN A 362 -18.63 4.00 0.82
N ASP A 363 -18.92 4.12 -0.48
CA ASP A 363 -20.20 3.75 -1.09
C ASP A 363 -20.28 2.25 -1.46
N GLY A 364 -19.20 1.50 -1.23
CA GLY A 364 -19.06 0.08 -1.53
C GLY A 364 -18.52 -0.24 -2.91
N SER A 365 -18.38 0.75 -3.79
CA SER A 365 -17.82 0.51 -5.11
C SER A 365 -16.33 0.19 -5.05
N VAL A 366 -15.90 -0.72 -5.91
CA VAL A 366 -14.49 -1.12 -6.06
C VAL A 366 -14.06 -0.80 -7.47
N LYS A 367 -12.90 -0.18 -7.62
CA LYS A 367 -12.37 0.26 -8.92
C LYS A 367 -10.91 -0.15 -9.07
N VAL A 368 -10.50 -0.52 -10.28
CA VAL A 368 -9.09 -0.73 -10.65
C VAL A 368 -8.66 0.39 -11.59
N MET A 369 -7.47 0.94 -11.34
CA MET A 369 -6.94 2.12 -11.99
C MET A 369 -5.53 1.86 -12.53
N GLU A 370 -5.28 2.37 -13.74
CA GLU A 370 -3.99 2.31 -14.43
C GLU A 370 -3.71 3.66 -15.12
N PRO A 371 -2.44 4.03 -15.36
CA PRO A 371 -2.14 5.15 -16.23
C PRO A 371 -2.66 4.87 -17.65
N THR A 372 -2.73 5.93 -18.45
CA THR A 372 -3.00 5.80 -19.89
C THR A 372 -1.92 4.96 -20.57
N GLU A 373 -2.25 4.31 -21.69
CA GLU A 373 -1.30 3.47 -22.42
C GLU A 373 -0.10 4.25 -22.96
N SER A 374 -0.31 5.52 -23.33
CA SER A 374 0.74 6.40 -23.82
C SER A 374 1.73 6.81 -22.73
N GLU A 375 1.27 7.03 -21.49
CA GLU A 375 2.15 7.40 -20.38
C GLU A 375 2.83 6.18 -19.73
N GLY A 376 2.08 5.08 -19.54
CA GLY A 376 2.56 3.83 -18.96
C GLY A 376 3.04 3.90 -17.49
N LYS A 377 3.09 5.10 -16.89
CA LYS A 377 3.53 5.36 -15.50
C LYS A 377 2.78 6.56 -14.91
N TRP A 378 2.64 6.58 -13.58
CA TRP A 378 2.04 7.70 -12.86
C TRP A 378 3.00 8.86 -12.68
N GLY A 379 2.82 9.93 -13.46
CA GLY A 379 3.66 11.12 -13.42
C GLY A 379 5.09 10.86 -13.92
N ALA A 380 5.64 11.79 -14.70
CA ALA A 380 6.99 11.64 -15.23
C ALA A 380 8.07 11.67 -14.13
N THR A 381 9.20 10.99 -14.37
CA THR A 381 10.39 11.10 -13.52
C THR A 381 11.10 12.45 -13.71
N PRO A 382 11.52 13.14 -12.63
CA PRO A 382 12.36 14.31 -12.78
C PRO A 382 13.70 13.90 -13.43
N PRO A 383 14.32 14.79 -14.22
CA PRO A 383 15.71 14.60 -14.63
C PRO A 383 16.58 14.49 -13.36
N VAL A 384 17.51 13.54 -13.35
CA VAL A 384 18.53 13.48 -12.31
C VAL A 384 19.44 14.69 -12.53
N ASN A 385 19.39 15.69 -11.64
CA ASN A 385 20.42 16.72 -11.59
C ASN A 385 21.73 16.02 -11.18
N ASN A 386 22.54 15.62 -12.17
CA ASN A 386 23.95 15.37 -11.95
C ASN A 386 24.61 16.73 -11.69
N GLY A 387 24.57 17.15 -10.44
CA GLY A 387 25.33 18.30 -9.96
C GLY A 387 26.81 17.99 -10.07
N ILE A 388 27.43 18.59 -11.08
CA ILE A 388 28.86 18.81 -11.21
C ILE A 388 29.37 19.40 -9.90
N LEU A 389 30.22 18.65 -9.19
CA LEU A 389 31.06 19.17 -8.11
C LEU A 389 32.32 19.73 -8.76
N ASP A 390 32.39 21.05 -8.89
CA ASP A 390 33.66 21.73 -9.09
C ASP A 390 33.80 22.91 -8.13
N GLY A 391 34.98 23.00 -7.51
CA GLY A 391 35.55 24.27 -7.06
C GLY A 391 35.57 24.54 -5.55
N LYS A 392 36.53 23.94 -4.84
CA LYS A 392 37.30 24.73 -3.85
C LYS A 392 38.80 24.48 -4.03
N ALA A 393 39.47 25.56 -4.45
CA ALA A 393 40.90 25.66 -4.57
C ALA A 393 41.61 25.51 -3.22
N GLY A 394 42.73 24.80 -3.24
CA GLY A 394 43.74 24.75 -2.18
C GLY A 394 45.05 24.31 -2.81
N SER A 395 45.92 25.27 -3.11
CA SER A 395 47.25 25.08 -3.67
C SER A 395 48.21 24.37 -2.71
N SER A 396 49.02 23.41 -3.21
CA SER A 396 50.49 23.47 -3.09
C SER A 396 51.18 22.23 -3.71
N SER A 397 52.06 22.53 -4.66
CA SER A 397 53.34 21.88 -5.01
C SER A 397 53.68 20.48 -4.46
N ALA A 398 54.02 19.53 -5.34
CA ALA A 398 55.41 19.26 -5.71
C ALA A 398 55.52 18.05 -6.66
N THR A 399 56.28 18.28 -7.72
CA THR A 399 56.97 17.36 -8.64
C THR A 399 57.34 15.97 -8.12
N SER A 400 57.04 14.92 -8.90
CA SER A 400 58.06 13.92 -9.27
C SER A 400 57.65 13.17 -10.55
N ASN A 401 58.59 13.14 -11.50
CA ASN A 401 58.60 12.32 -12.69
C ASN A 401 58.74 10.83 -12.29
N HIS A 402 58.09 9.91 -13.00
CA HIS A 402 58.78 8.84 -13.72
C HIS A 402 57.83 8.03 -14.62
N THR A 403 58.40 7.65 -15.76
CA THR A 403 57.89 6.99 -16.97
C THR A 403 57.36 5.55 -16.79
N PRO A 404 56.60 5.04 -17.79
CA PRO A 404 55.92 3.74 -17.75
C PRO A 404 56.86 2.60 -18.16
N VAL A 405 56.61 1.40 -17.63
CA VAL A 405 57.13 0.15 -18.21
C VAL A 405 55.97 -0.78 -18.52
N SER A 406 55.97 -1.18 -19.78
CA SER A 406 55.11 -2.13 -20.47
C SER A 406 55.31 -3.59 -20.04
N ILE A 407 54.20 -4.33 -20.02
CA ILE A 407 53.98 -5.66 -20.65
C ILE A 407 55.14 -6.68 -20.57
N GLN A 408 54.92 -7.81 -19.87
CA GLN A 408 54.97 -9.15 -20.49
C GLN A 408 54.53 -10.29 -19.55
N ARG A 409 53.71 -11.17 -20.15
CA ARG A 409 53.22 -12.51 -19.76
C ARG A 409 52.10 -12.63 -18.74
#